data_AF-A0A090WCX4-F1
#
_entry.id   AF-A0A090WCX4-F1
#
_cell.length_a   1.000
_cell.length_b   1.000
_cell.length_c   1.000
_cell.angle_alpha   90.00
_cell.angle_beta   90.00
_cell.angle_gamma   90.00
#
_symmetry.space_group_name_H-M   'P 1'
#
loop_
_entity.id
_entity.type
_entity.pdbx_description
1 polymer ?
#
loop_
_entity_poly.entity_id
_entity_poly.type
_entity_poly.pdbx_seq_one_letter_code
_entity_poly.pdbx_strand_id
1 'polypeptide(L)'
;MRNKTENIHIIFKEFSRNTLIDNKELNIKSNNIISLEDDLRVGPISNLNFDDKIKDRKNWLSNVLKKTNEVEKIVSNVEKDIEKIDTILNNENHKVFYLWTFNNALDIISTAKLITKLMEFNITIFIIDFNEITLQNKNGNSFCPKSLIEVNSSQVYKIFNNFKQVETEQLIKWESLWKKIEKENSLLRILDNNGNIKSEKETHFDNLLKSFCKNDFQKSARIIGETLVESKFSISDWYLNWRLKKLSEMKKIETIGELKDMRDYEVKITTYNTV
;
A
#
# COMPACT_ATOMS: atom_id res chain seq x y z
N MET A 1 28.81 18.03 -22.22
CA MET A 1 28.46 17.80 -20.80
C MET A 1 27.99 16.36 -20.69
N ARG A 2 28.59 15.52 -19.82
CA ARG A 2 28.08 14.16 -19.59
C ARG A 2 26.69 14.30 -18.96
N ASN A 3 25.64 13.77 -19.59
CA ASN A 3 24.31 13.71 -18.99
C ASN A 3 24.44 13.05 -17.61
N LYS A 4 24.12 13.78 -16.55
CA LYS A 4 24.25 13.31 -15.17
C LYS A 4 23.14 12.28 -14.94
N THR A 5 23.51 11.01 -14.78
CA THR A 5 22.56 9.97 -14.40
C THR A 5 22.06 10.22 -12.98
N GLU A 6 20.76 10.25 -12.81
CA GLU A 6 20.12 10.42 -11.52
C GLU A 6 19.43 9.11 -11.11
N ASN A 7 19.87 8.53 -10.00
CA ASN A 7 19.27 7.33 -9.42
C ASN A 7 18.10 7.77 -8.53
N ILE A 8 16.89 7.41 -8.92
CA ILE A 8 15.65 7.71 -8.19
C ILE A 8 15.17 6.43 -7.51
N HIS A 9 14.93 6.49 -6.21
CA HIS A 9 14.41 5.40 -5.41
C HIS A 9 12.95 5.65 -5.09
N ILE A 10 12.06 4.77 -5.55
CA ILE A 10 10.63 4.85 -5.28
C ILE A 10 10.27 3.86 -4.18
N ILE A 11 9.60 4.34 -3.14
CA ILE A 11 9.01 3.52 -2.09
C ILE A 11 7.49 3.74 -2.05
N PHE A 12 6.76 2.76 -1.55
CA PHE A 12 5.31 2.85 -1.38
C PHE A 12 5.01 2.98 0.11
N LYS A 13 4.50 4.15 0.51
CA LYS A 13 4.36 4.68 1.88
C LYS A 13 5.62 5.27 2.49
N GLU A 14 5.46 6.42 3.12
CA GLU A 14 6.53 7.23 3.71
C GLU A 14 7.20 6.58 4.93
N PHE A 15 6.52 5.65 5.62
CA PHE A 15 7.01 5.04 6.86
C PHE A 15 8.38 4.37 6.73
N SER A 16 8.76 3.96 5.52
CA SER A 16 10.04 3.30 5.23
C SER A 16 11.13 4.26 4.74
N ARG A 17 10.84 5.56 4.61
CA ARG A 17 11.75 6.54 4.03
C ARG A 17 13.02 6.73 4.86
N ASN A 18 12.87 6.83 6.18
CA ASN A 18 14.00 7.02 7.08
C ASN A 18 14.93 5.79 7.09
N THR A 19 14.39 4.58 6.91
CA THR A 19 15.19 3.36 6.76
C THR A 19 16.21 3.45 5.62
N LEU A 20 15.87 4.12 4.51
CA LEU A 20 16.79 4.37 3.40
C LEU A 20 17.76 5.53 3.68
N ILE A 21 17.26 6.63 4.25
CA ILE A 21 18.07 7.83 4.55
C ILE A 21 19.15 7.51 5.58
N ASP A 22 18.81 6.75 6.61
CA ASP A 22 19.72 6.41 7.70
C ASP A 22 20.76 5.35 7.31
N ASN A 23 20.61 4.72 6.14
CA ASN A 23 21.58 3.76 5.64
C ASN A 23 22.83 4.48 5.08
N LYS A 24 23.90 4.49 5.88
CA LYS A 24 25.19 5.10 5.54
C LYS A 24 25.92 4.44 4.38
N GLU A 25 25.68 3.15 4.12
CA GLU A 25 26.37 2.39 3.08
C GLU A 25 25.88 2.77 1.68
N LEU A 26 24.56 2.93 1.51
CA LEU A 26 23.95 3.35 0.27
C LEU A 26 24.02 4.86 0.07
N ASN A 27 24.03 5.64 1.16
CA ASN A 27 24.18 7.10 1.16
C ASN A 27 23.25 7.80 0.13
N ILE A 28 22.00 7.35 0.08
CA ILE A 28 21.01 7.85 -0.88
C ILE A 28 20.58 9.25 -0.45
N LYS A 29 20.68 10.21 -1.37
CA LYS A 29 20.21 11.58 -1.11
C LYS A 29 18.71 11.58 -0.89
N SER A 30 18.25 12.30 0.13
CA SER A 30 16.82 12.40 0.48
C SER A 30 15.95 12.84 -0.71
N ASN A 31 16.41 13.79 -1.52
CA ASN A 31 15.69 14.27 -2.71
C ASN A 31 15.55 13.22 -3.83
N ASN A 32 16.35 12.15 -3.77
CA ASN A 32 16.27 11.04 -4.71
C ASN A 32 15.34 9.93 -4.22
N ILE A 33 14.77 10.06 -3.01
CA ILE A 33 13.81 9.10 -2.45
C ILE A 33 12.42 9.71 -2.52
N ILE A 34 11.56 9.06 -3.30
CA ILE A 34 10.20 9.50 -3.57
C ILE A 34 9.25 8.46 -2.97
N SER A 35 8.31 8.94 -2.17
CA SER A 35 7.30 8.10 -1.53
C SER A 35 5.97 8.33 -2.21
N LEU A 36 5.36 7.24 -2.69
CA LEU A 36 4.00 7.23 -3.21
C LEU A 36 3.07 6.70 -2.12
N GLU A 37 2.05 7.46 -1.78
CA GLU A 37 1.20 7.27 -0.60
C GLU A 37 -0.19 6.70 -0.90
N ASP A 38 -0.65 6.75 -2.15
CA ASP A 38 -1.98 6.30 -2.53
C ASP A 38 -2.13 4.77 -2.42
N ASP A 39 -3.12 4.30 -1.66
CA ASP A 39 -3.31 2.87 -1.39
C ASP A 39 -4.23 2.23 -2.44
N LEU A 40 -3.65 1.71 -3.50
CA LEU A 40 -4.38 1.12 -4.63
C LEU A 40 -4.93 -0.29 -4.34
N ARG A 41 -4.67 -0.86 -3.16
CA ARG A 41 -5.32 -2.12 -2.73
C ARG A 41 -6.82 -1.94 -2.58
N VAL A 42 -7.29 -0.71 -2.37
CA VAL A 42 -8.67 -0.41 -2.00
C VAL A 42 -9.30 0.67 -2.86
N GLY A 43 -10.60 0.53 -3.05
CA GLY A 43 -11.42 1.46 -3.79
C GLY A 43 -11.25 1.40 -5.31
N PRO A 44 -11.99 2.26 -6.04
CA PRO A 44 -11.83 2.39 -7.47
C PRO A 44 -10.44 2.92 -7.80
N ILE A 45 -9.83 2.42 -8.86
CA ILE A 45 -8.55 2.93 -9.32
C ILE A 45 -8.74 4.08 -10.30
N SER A 46 -7.99 5.15 -10.07
CA SER A 46 -7.82 6.23 -11.02
C SER A 46 -6.84 5.80 -12.10
N ASN A 47 -7.23 5.94 -13.37
CA ASN A 47 -6.28 5.76 -14.47
C ASN A 47 -5.39 7.01 -14.55
N LEU A 48 -4.16 6.84 -15.05
CA LEU A 48 -3.14 7.88 -15.13
C LEU A 48 -3.48 9.02 -16.11
N ASN A 49 -4.48 8.83 -16.98
CA ASN A 49 -4.74 9.71 -18.13
C ASN A 49 -6.16 10.31 -18.17
N PHE A 50 -6.98 10.16 -17.12
CA PHE A 50 -8.36 10.67 -17.11
C PHE A 50 -8.74 11.37 -15.80
N ASP A 51 -8.98 12.67 -15.86
CA ASP A 51 -9.36 13.52 -14.73
C ASP A 51 -10.61 13.02 -14.00
N ASP A 52 -11.59 12.49 -14.74
CA ASP A 52 -12.83 11.96 -14.17
C ASP A 52 -12.58 10.79 -13.19
N LYS A 53 -11.63 9.91 -13.50
CA LYS A 53 -11.33 8.77 -12.61
C LYS A 53 -10.55 9.19 -11.35
N ILE A 54 -9.74 10.25 -11.43
CA ILE A 54 -9.09 10.85 -10.25
C ILE A 54 -10.15 11.40 -9.30
N LYS A 55 -11.13 12.11 -9.85
CA LYS A 55 -12.27 12.65 -9.10
C LYS A 55 -13.08 11.55 -8.43
N ASP A 56 -13.39 10.46 -9.13
CA ASP A 56 -14.10 9.31 -8.55
C ASP A 56 -13.36 8.70 -7.37
N ARG A 57 -12.03 8.52 -7.50
CA ARG A 57 -11.20 8.00 -6.40
C ARG A 57 -11.18 8.94 -5.20
N LYS A 58 -11.01 10.24 -5.41
CA LYS A 58 -11.04 11.25 -4.34
C LYS A 58 -12.40 11.29 -3.64
N ASN A 59 -13.49 11.23 -4.41
CA ASN A 59 -14.85 11.19 -3.87
C ASN A 59 -15.09 9.93 -3.05
N TRP A 60 -14.65 8.76 -3.53
CA TRP A 60 -14.75 7.52 -2.80
C TRP A 60 -13.97 7.58 -1.48
N LEU A 61 -12.71 8.01 -1.50
CA LEU A 61 -11.89 8.19 -0.30
C LEU A 61 -12.54 9.16 0.69
N SER A 62 -13.04 10.30 0.22
CA SER A 62 -13.72 11.31 1.05
C SER A 62 -14.97 10.75 1.73
N ASN A 63 -15.70 9.88 1.03
CA ASN A 63 -16.91 9.25 1.57
C ASN A 63 -16.58 8.15 2.59
N VAL A 64 -15.62 7.27 2.32
CA VAL A 64 -15.29 6.16 3.23
C VAL A 64 -14.54 6.61 4.49
N LEU A 65 -13.73 7.67 4.38
CA LEU A 65 -13.02 8.31 5.49
C LEU A 65 -13.80 9.46 6.12
N LYS A 66 -15.10 9.59 5.83
CA LYS A 66 -15.90 10.69 6.36
C LYS A 66 -15.79 10.76 7.89
N LYS A 67 -15.49 11.96 8.40
CA LYS A 67 -15.25 12.28 9.81
C LYS A 67 -13.96 11.71 10.43
N THR A 68 -13.11 11.02 9.68
CA THR A 68 -11.76 10.61 10.14
C THR A 68 -10.81 11.80 10.02
N ASN A 69 -9.93 11.98 11.00
CA ASN A 69 -9.05 13.16 11.07
C ASN A 69 -8.05 13.25 9.90
N GLU A 70 -7.67 12.11 9.31
CA GLU A 70 -6.69 12.06 8.22
C GLU A 70 -7.29 12.15 6.80
N VAL A 71 -8.60 12.40 6.67
CA VAL A 71 -9.29 12.35 5.37
C VAL A 71 -8.65 13.28 4.33
N GLU A 72 -8.36 14.54 4.68
CA GLU A 72 -7.77 15.52 3.76
C GLU A 72 -6.38 15.08 3.30
N LYS A 73 -5.55 14.58 4.23
CA LYS A 73 -4.21 14.08 3.93
C LYS A 73 -4.29 12.92 2.93
N ILE A 74 -5.10 11.89 3.24
CA ILE A 74 -5.24 10.69 2.39
C ILE A 74 -5.80 11.04 1.01
N VAL A 75 -6.84 11.87 0.95
CA VAL A 75 -7.43 12.30 -0.33
C VAL A 75 -6.45 13.10 -1.18
N SER A 76 -5.65 13.99 -0.55
CA SER A 76 -4.65 14.80 -1.27
C SER A 76 -3.50 13.97 -1.86
N ASN A 77 -3.22 12.78 -1.32
CA ASN A 77 -2.14 11.93 -1.81
C ASN A 77 -2.37 11.44 -3.25
N VAL A 78 -3.63 11.30 -3.67
CA VAL A 78 -3.96 10.86 -5.03
C VAL A 78 -3.34 11.78 -6.09
N GLU A 79 -3.49 13.10 -5.92
CA GLU A 79 -2.94 14.09 -6.85
C GLU A 79 -1.45 14.32 -6.60
N LYS A 80 -1.02 14.42 -5.33
CA LYS A 80 0.39 14.61 -4.98
C LYS A 80 1.30 13.52 -5.54
N ASP A 81 0.83 12.27 -5.58
CA ASP A 81 1.62 11.18 -6.15
C ASP A 81 1.77 11.28 -7.66
N ILE A 82 0.72 11.73 -8.35
CA ILE A 82 0.78 12.01 -9.80
C ILE A 82 1.76 13.16 -10.06
N GLU A 83 1.62 14.27 -9.33
CA GLU A 83 2.51 15.44 -9.43
C GLU A 83 3.98 15.09 -9.18
N LYS A 84 4.26 14.24 -8.18
CA LYS A 84 5.63 13.73 -7.92
C LYS A 84 6.16 12.99 -9.13
N ILE A 85 5.39 12.05 -9.70
CA ILE A 85 5.80 11.24 -10.86
C ILE A 85 6.06 12.15 -12.07
N ASP A 86 5.15 13.07 -12.37
CA ASP A 86 5.28 13.99 -13.51
C ASP A 86 6.48 14.94 -13.34
N THR A 87 6.70 15.47 -12.14
CA THR A 87 7.86 16.31 -11.82
C THR A 87 9.16 15.56 -12.06
N ILE A 88 9.23 14.29 -11.64
CA ILE A 88 10.40 13.46 -11.87
C ILE A 88 10.57 13.22 -13.37
N LEU A 89 9.52 12.92 -14.12
CA LEU A 89 9.62 12.59 -15.54
C LEU A 89 10.03 13.79 -16.40
N ASN A 90 9.53 14.99 -16.10
CA ASN A 90 9.77 16.21 -16.89
C ASN A 90 11.21 16.76 -16.84
N ASN A 91 12.07 16.27 -15.95
CA ASN A 91 13.48 16.69 -15.87
C ASN A 91 14.31 16.07 -17.01
N GLU A 92 15.21 16.82 -17.65
CA GLU A 92 16.01 16.37 -18.81
C GLU A 92 17.13 15.36 -18.46
N ASN A 93 17.39 15.08 -17.18
CA ASN A 93 18.38 14.08 -16.77
C ASN A 93 18.00 12.66 -17.22
N HIS A 94 19.01 11.86 -17.57
CA HIS A 94 18.83 10.41 -17.69
C HIS A 94 18.57 9.82 -16.30
N LYS A 95 17.49 9.06 -16.14
CA LYS A 95 17.04 8.55 -14.84
C LYS A 95 17.06 7.03 -14.80
N VAL A 96 17.53 6.51 -13.68
CA VAL A 96 17.48 5.10 -13.33
C VAL A 96 16.58 4.95 -12.12
N PHE A 97 15.53 4.15 -12.24
CA PHE A 97 14.54 3.96 -11.18
C PHE A 97 14.81 2.68 -10.41
N TYR A 98 14.92 2.77 -9.09
CA TYR A 98 14.95 1.64 -8.17
C TYR A 98 13.61 1.58 -7.45
N LEU A 99 12.75 0.63 -7.84
CA LEU A 99 11.44 0.46 -7.24
C LEU A 99 11.55 -0.55 -6.10
N TRP A 100 11.46 -0.07 -4.86
CA TRP A 100 11.48 -0.88 -3.64
C TRP A 100 10.14 -1.62 -3.45
N THR A 101 9.84 -2.48 -4.42
CA THR A 101 8.65 -3.32 -4.44
C THR A 101 8.91 -4.49 -3.52
N PHE A 102 8.09 -4.81 -2.52
CA PHE A 102 8.17 -6.05 -1.74
C PHE A 102 7.03 -7.02 -2.07
N ASN A 103 7.11 -8.26 -1.55
CA ASN A 103 6.09 -9.28 -1.72
C ASN A 103 4.83 -9.00 -0.86
N ASN A 104 4.16 -7.89 -1.15
CA ASN A 104 2.88 -7.49 -0.57
C ASN A 104 2.00 -6.83 -1.64
N ALA A 105 0.69 -6.84 -1.42
CA ALA A 105 -0.27 -6.35 -2.41
C ALA A 105 -0.09 -4.87 -2.76
N LEU A 106 0.26 -4.02 -1.78
CA LEU A 106 0.40 -2.58 -1.99
C LEU A 106 1.51 -2.29 -2.98
N ASP A 107 2.68 -2.86 -2.73
CA ASP A 107 3.87 -2.64 -3.53
C ASP A 107 3.69 -3.21 -4.94
N ILE A 108 3.22 -4.45 -5.06
CA ILE A 108 3.01 -5.11 -6.35
C ILE A 108 2.03 -4.30 -7.23
N ILE A 109 0.90 -3.86 -6.68
CA ILE A 109 -0.10 -3.10 -7.45
C ILE A 109 0.47 -1.72 -7.85
N SER A 110 1.15 -1.05 -6.93
CA SER A 110 1.70 0.29 -7.16
C SER A 110 2.84 0.27 -8.18
N THR A 111 3.69 -0.77 -8.13
CA THR A 111 4.73 -1.03 -9.13
C THR A 111 4.14 -1.32 -10.50
N ALA A 112 3.08 -2.14 -10.59
CA ALA A 112 2.42 -2.42 -11.87
C ALA A 112 1.88 -1.13 -12.52
N LYS A 113 1.24 -0.25 -11.74
CA LYS A 113 0.77 1.07 -12.21
C LYS A 113 1.94 1.93 -12.68
N LEU A 114 2.97 2.05 -11.85
CA LEU A 114 4.10 2.92 -12.11
C LEU A 114 4.88 2.46 -13.34
N ILE A 115 5.18 1.17 -13.47
CA ILE A 115 5.85 0.63 -14.67
C ILE A 115 5.07 0.95 -15.94
N THR A 116 3.75 0.80 -15.92
CA THR A 116 2.92 1.13 -17.09
C THR A 116 3.10 2.60 -17.51
N LYS A 117 3.20 3.52 -16.55
CA LYS A 117 3.50 4.94 -16.84
C LYS A 117 4.93 5.13 -17.34
N LEU A 118 5.89 4.51 -16.67
CA LEU A 118 7.31 4.65 -16.91
C LEU A 118 7.74 4.10 -18.28
N MET A 119 7.06 3.06 -18.78
CA MET A 119 7.32 2.47 -20.11
C MET A 119 6.99 3.41 -21.28
N GLU A 120 6.20 4.48 -21.05
CA GLU A 120 6.02 5.55 -22.03
C GLU A 120 7.33 6.33 -22.29
N PHE A 121 8.34 6.14 -21.42
CA PHE A 121 9.63 6.82 -21.43
C PHE A 121 10.77 5.80 -21.61
N ASN A 122 11.84 6.20 -22.29
CA ASN A 122 13.03 5.35 -22.46
C ASN A 122 13.91 5.37 -21.20
N ILE A 123 13.48 4.65 -20.15
CA ILE A 123 14.11 4.67 -18.82
C ILE A 123 14.48 3.27 -18.32
N THR A 124 15.53 3.21 -17.49
CA THR A 124 16.02 1.96 -16.88
C THR A 124 15.35 1.76 -15.52
N ILE A 125 14.78 0.58 -15.29
CA ILE A 125 14.06 0.23 -14.07
C ILE A 125 14.74 -0.98 -13.41
N PHE A 126 14.91 -0.92 -12.10
CA PHE A 126 15.38 -1.99 -11.26
C PHE A 126 14.33 -2.34 -10.21
N ILE A 127 14.07 -3.63 -10.02
CA ILE A 127 13.19 -4.17 -8.96
C ILE A 127 13.98 -5.22 -8.17
N ILE A 128 13.66 -5.35 -6.89
CA ILE A 128 14.24 -6.35 -6.00
C ILE A 128 13.76 -7.75 -6.41
N ASP A 129 14.69 -8.70 -6.56
CA ASP A 129 14.36 -10.12 -6.67
C ASP A 129 14.21 -10.74 -5.26
N PHE A 130 12.98 -11.07 -4.86
CA PHE A 130 12.68 -11.54 -3.50
C PHE A 130 12.94 -13.01 -3.24
N ASN A 131 13.14 -13.82 -4.28
CA ASN A 131 13.09 -15.27 -4.14
C ASN A 131 14.13 -15.82 -3.14
N GLU A 132 15.13 -15.01 -2.75
CA GLU A 132 16.26 -15.45 -1.92
C GLU A 132 16.65 -14.51 -0.76
N ILE A 133 15.87 -13.45 -0.46
CA ILE A 133 16.29 -12.48 0.57
C ILE A 133 15.87 -12.95 1.97
N THR A 134 16.84 -13.49 2.71
CA THR A 134 16.71 -13.79 4.14
C THR A 134 17.49 -12.79 4.99
N LEU A 135 16.81 -12.17 5.95
CA LEU A 135 17.39 -11.25 6.93
C LEU A 135 17.35 -11.86 8.34
N GLN A 136 18.14 -11.30 9.26
CA GLN A 136 18.11 -11.70 10.67
C GLN A 136 17.51 -10.60 11.54
N ASN A 137 16.63 -10.97 12.46
CA ASN A 137 16.13 -10.02 13.46
C ASN A 137 17.17 -9.84 14.60
N LYS A 138 16.85 -8.99 15.59
CA LYS A 138 17.74 -8.72 16.74
C LYS A 138 18.09 -9.97 17.57
N ASN A 139 17.27 -11.01 17.49
CA ASN A 139 17.46 -12.27 18.21
C ASN A 139 18.19 -13.32 17.35
N GLY A 140 18.63 -12.97 16.14
CA GLY A 140 19.29 -13.88 15.20
C GLY A 140 18.34 -14.78 14.40
N ASN A 141 17.02 -14.67 14.60
CA ASN A 141 16.07 -15.48 13.84
C ASN A 141 15.98 -14.98 12.40
N SER A 142 16.00 -15.93 11.46
CA SER A 142 15.88 -15.66 10.03
C SER A 142 14.44 -15.38 9.63
N PHE A 143 14.23 -14.40 8.75
CA PHE A 143 12.92 -14.07 8.18
C PHE A 143 13.05 -13.48 6.77
N CYS A 144 11.98 -13.59 5.98
CA CYS A 144 11.85 -12.92 4.70
C CYS A 144 11.05 -11.62 4.89
N PRO A 145 11.62 -10.43 4.62
CA PRO A 145 10.92 -9.16 4.83
C PRO A 145 9.77 -9.00 3.83
N LYS A 146 8.59 -8.58 4.31
CA LYS A 146 7.42 -8.29 3.45
C LYS A 146 7.25 -6.81 3.14
N SER A 147 7.97 -5.95 3.83
CA SER A 147 8.00 -4.51 3.62
C SER A 147 9.33 -3.97 4.12
N LEU A 148 9.76 -2.83 3.57
CA LEU A 148 10.95 -2.13 4.00
C LEU A 148 10.90 -1.69 5.48
N ILE A 149 9.71 -1.53 6.06
CA ILE A 149 9.55 -1.19 7.49
C ILE A 149 10.03 -2.31 8.43
N GLU A 150 10.05 -3.56 7.96
CA GLU A 150 10.54 -4.72 8.72
C GLU A 150 12.07 -4.81 8.71
N VAL A 151 12.73 -3.96 7.93
CA VAL A 151 14.16 -4.04 7.64
C VAL A 151 14.91 -3.07 8.54
N ASN A 152 15.90 -3.58 9.27
CA ASN A 152 16.82 -2.72 9.99
C ASN A 152 17.70 -1.94 8.99
N SER A 153 17.92 -0.64 9.23
CA SER A 153 18.75 0.19 8.36
C SER A 153 20.12 -0.42 8.07
N SER A 154 20.74 -1.14 9.03
CA SER A 154 22.03 -1.82 8.81
C SER A 154 21.99 -2.99 7.83
N GLN A 155 20.81 -3.50 7.46
CA GLN A 155 20.65 -4.63 6.53
C GLN A 155 20.09 -4.22 5.17
N VAL A 156 19.78 -2.95 4.96
CA VAL A 156 19.19 -2.44 3.71
C VAL A 156 20.10 -2.70 2.50
N TYR A 157 21.43 -2.66 2.67
CA TYR A 157 22.37 -2.98 1.60
C TYR A 157 22.21 -4.42 1.06
N LYS A 158 21.83 -5.38 1.92
CA LYS A 158 21.57 -6.76 1.50
C LYS A 158 20.41 -6.83 0.53
N ILE A 159 19.38 -6.01 0.77
CA ILE A 159 18.25 -5.86 -0.15
C ILE A 159 18.71 -5.16 -1.43
N PHE A 160 19.48 -4.08 -1.28
CA PHE A 160 19.95 -3.31 -2.42
C PHE A 160 20.77 -4.14 -3.42
N ASN A 161 21.60 -5.05 -2.92
CA ASN A 161 22.41 -5.95 -3.76
C ASN A 161 21.58 -6.96 -4.57
N ASN A 162 20.28 -7.10 -4.28
CA ASN A 162 19.35 -7.97 -4.97
C ASN A 162 18.46 -7.24 -5.99
N PHE A 163 18.70 -5.95 -6.25
CA PHE A 163 18.06 -5.28 -7.39
C PHE A 163 18.53 -5.89 -8.71
N LYS A 164 17.58 -6.22 -9.57
CA LYS A 164 17.80 -6.67 -10.94
C LYS A 164 17.14 -5.69 -11.90
N GLN A 165 17.79 -5.45 -13.03
CA GLN A 165 17.18 -4.66 -14.09
C GLN A 165 15.95 -5.41 -14.61
N VAL A 166 14.84 -4.71 -14.77
CA VAL A 166 13.60 -5.28 -15.30
C VAL A 166 13.76 -5.49 -16.79
N GLU A 167 13.66 -6.74 -17.24
CA GLU A 167 13.77 -7.09 -18.65
C GLU A 167 12.45 -6.82 -19.40
N THR A 168 12.52 -6.75 -20.74
CA THR A 168 11.34 -6.49 -21.59
C THR A 168 10.19 -7.46 -21.34
N GLU A 169 10.48 -8.75 -21.14
CA GLU A 169 9.44 -9.74 -20.83
C GLU A 169 8.77 -9.47 -19.47
N GLN A 170 9.54 -9.04 -18.48
CA GLN A 170 9.02 -8.67 -17.16
C GLN A 170 8.19 -7.38 -17.22
N LEU A 171 8.62 -6.39 -18.00
CA LEU A 171 7.86 -5.16 -18.25
C LEU A 171 6.46 -5.48 -18.81
N ILE A 172 6.36 -6.40 -19.79
CA ILE A 172 5.09 -6.86 -20.35
C ILE A 172 4.22 -7.54 -19.27
N LYS A 173 4.81 -8.33 -18.38
CA LYS A 173 4.07 -8.97 -17.26
C LYS A 173 3.52 -7.93 -16.29
N TRP A 174 4.28 -6.89 -15.94
CA TRP A 174 3.83 -5.80 -15.10
C TRP A 174 2.70 -4.99 -15.73
N GLU A 175 2.84 -4.64 -17.01
CA GLU A 175 1.79 -3.94 -17.76
C GLU A 175 0.51 -4.79 -17.86
N SER A 176 0.64 -6.09 -18.15
CA SER A 176 -0.49 -7.01 -18.18
C SER A 176 -1.19 -7.14 -16.83
N LEU A 177 -0.43 -7.16 -15.73
CA LEU A 177 -0.99 -7.17 -14.37
C LEU A 177 -1.80 -5.89 -14.11
N TRP A 178 -1.25 -4.73 -14.47
CA TRP A 178 -1.96 -3.46 -14.31
C TRP A 178 -3.24 -3.41 -15.15
N LYS A 179 -3.19 -3.79 -16.44
CA LYS A 179 -4.37 -3.85 -17.32
C LYS A 179 -5.46 -4.77 -16.75
N LYS A 180 -5.08 -5.91 -16.16
CA LYS A 180 -6.02 -6.80 -15.48
C LYS A 180 -6.67 -6.10 -14.28
N ILE A 181 -5.86 -5.47 -13.42
CA ILE A 181 -6.32 -4.75 -12.24
C ILE A 181 -7.29 -3.61 -12.63
N GLU A 182 -6.97 -2.88 -13.70
CA GLU A 182 -7.83 -1.82 -14.25
C GLU A 182 -9.14 -2.35 -14.81
N LYS A 183 -9.09 -3.46 -15.55
CA LYS A 183 -10.29 -4.09 -16.08
C LYS A 183 -11.22 -4.60 -14.98
N GLU A 184 -10.66 -5.21 -13.94
CA GLU A 184 -11.44 -5.75 -12.82
C GLU A 184 -12.01 -4.65 -11.92
N ASN A 185 -11.25 -3.55 -11.71
CA ASN A 185 -11.61 -2.39 -10.90
C ASN A 185 -12.34 -2.70 -9.58
N SER A 186 -11.93 -3.78 -8.89
CA SER A 186 -12.54 -4.20 -7.63
C SER A 186 -12.32 -3.18 -6.51
N LEU A 187 -13.18 -3.20 -5.49
CA LEU A 187 -13.00 -2.33 -4.31
C LEU A 187 -11.94 -2.84 -3.34
N LEU A 188 -11.52 -4.11 -3.47
CA LEU A 188 -10.45 -4.69 -2.69
C LEU A 188 -9.58 -5.59 -3.57
N ARG A 189 -8.26 -5.48 -3.40
CA ARG A 189 -7.23 -6.25 -4.09
C ARG A 189 -6.26 -6.80 -3.06
N ILE A 190 -6.15 -8.12 -2.99
CA ILE A 190 -5.29 -8.81 -2.02
C ILE A 190 -4.23 -9.64 -2.73
N LEU A 191 -3.17 -9.99 -2.01
CA LEU A 191 -2.16 -10.95 -2.46
C LEU A 191 -2.55 -12.34 -1.93
N ASP A 192 -2.77 -13.30 -2.83
CA ASP A 192 -3.05 -14.68 -2.44
C ASP A 192 -1.79 -15.45 -2.04
N ASN A 193 -1.96 -16.66 -1.49
CA ASN A 193 -0.85 -17.51 -1.05
C ASN A 193 0.07 -17.96 -2.20
N ASN A 194 -0.37 -17.82 -3.46
CA ASN A 194 0.41 -18.15 -4.65
C ASN A 194 1.13 -16.91 -5.21
N GLY A 195 1.08 -15.77 -4.52
CA GLY A 195 1.73 -14.52 -4.95
C GLY A 195 0.97 -13.76 -6.03
N ASN A 196 -0.32 -14.05 -6.26
CA ASN A 196 -1.12 -13.36 -7.28
C ASN A 196 -2.03 -12.29 -6.66
N ILE A 197 -2.20 -11.19 -7.39
CA ILE A 197 -3.22 -10.19 -7.04
C ILE A 197 -4.61 -10.72 -7.43
N LYS A 198 -5.50 -10.75 -6.43
CA LYS A 198 -6.89 -11.17 -6.54
C LYS A 198 -7.84 -10.03 -6.20
N SER A 199 -8.86 -9.89 -7.02
CA SER A 199 -9.99 -9.00 -6.78
C SER A 199 -10.98 -9.65 -5.80
N GLU A 200 -11.27 -8.95 -4.71
CA GLU A 200 -12.14 -9.40 -3.64
C GLU A 200 -13.27 -8.40 -3.39
N LYS A 201 -14.29 -8.86 -2.67
CA LYS A 201 -15.37 -7.98 -2.18
C LYS A 201 -14.85 -7.12 -1.04
N GLU A 202 -15.41 -5.92 -0.88
CA GLU A 202 -15.07 -5.04 0.25
C GLU A 202 -15.32 -5.70 1.63
N THR A 203 -16.26 -6.66 1.69
CA THR A 203 -16.64 -7.41 2.88
C THR A 203 -15.67 -8.54 3.25
N HIS A 204 -14.56 -8.73 2.52
CA HIS A 204 -13.63 -9.85 2.72
C HIS A 204 -13.16 -9.98 4.18
N PHE A 205 -12.86 -8.87 4.85
CA PHE A 205 -12.39 -8.83 6.23
C PHE A 205 -13.50 -8.75 7.28
N ASP A 206 -14.78 -8.66 6.88
CA ASP A 206 -15.89 -8.42 7.81
C ASP A 206 -16.09 -9.58 8.80
N ASN A 207 -15.94 -10.82 8.35
CA ASN A 207 -16.04 -11.99 9.22
C ASN A 207 -14.91 -12.04 10.25
N LEU A 208 -13.70 -11.65 9.85
CA LEU A 208 -12.54 -11.59 10.74
C LEU A 208 -12.68 -10.46 11.77
N LEU A 209 -13.15 -9.29 11.36
CA LEU A 209 -13.49 -8.20 12.30
C LEU A 209 -14.52 -8.68 13.34
N LYS A 210 -15.57 -9.35 12.89
CA LYS A 210 -16.62 -9.88 13.77
C LYS A 210 -16.11 -10.96 14.73
N SER A 211 -15.18 -11.82 14.31
CA SER A 211 -14.67 -12.88 15.20
C SER A 211 -13.94 -12.35 16.42
N PHE A 212 -13.45 -11.10 16.37
CA PHE A 212 -12.82 -10.44 17.51
C PHE A 212 -13.79 -9.63 18.38
N CYS A 213 -15.00 -9.34 17.89
CA CYS A 213 -16.04 -8.67 18.68
C CYS A 213 -16.63 -9.64 19.73
N LYS A 214 -16.60 -9.25 21.00
CA LYS A 214 -17.20 -10.02 22.11
C LYS A 214 -18.58 -9.48 22.50
N ASN A 215 -19.19 -10.10 23.50
CA ASN A 215 -20.50 -9.70 24.04
C ASN A 215 -20.44 -8.38 24.83
N ASP A 216 -19.29 -8.04 25.39
CA ASP A 216 -19.05 -6.76 26.07
C ASP A 216 -18.43 -5.73 25.12
N PHE A 217 -18.65 -4.44 25.40
CA PHE A 217 -18.05 -3.36 24.62
C PHE A 217 -16.53 -3.36 24.73
N GLN A 218 -15.87 -3.26 23.59
CA GLN A 218 -14.41 -3.20 23.46
C GLN A 218 -14.01 -2.03 22.56
N LYS A 219 -12.88 -1.38 22.85
CA LYS A 219 -12.32 -0.35 21.97
C LYS A 219 -12.18 -0.87 20.54
N SER A 220 -12.70 -0.12 19.57
CA SER A 220 -12.61 -0.48 18.15
C SER A 220 -11.16 -0.61 17.68
N ALA A 221 -10.25 0.23 18.18
CA ALA A 221 -8.80 0.08 17.96
C ALA A 221 -8.26 -1.30 18.34
N ARG A 222 -8.81 -1.94 19.38
CA ARG A 222 -8.42 -3.32 19.75
C ARG A 222 -8.84 -4.30 18.66
N ILE A 223 -10.09 -4.25 18.22
CA ILE A 223 -10.63 -5.15 17.18
C ILE A 223 -9.84 -5.01 15.87
N ILE A 224 -9.54 -3.77 15.48
CA ILE A 224 -8.74 -3.48 14.28
C ILE A 224 -7.31 -3.99 14.45
N GLY A 225 -6.68 -3.77 15.61
CA GLY A 225 -5.33 -4.27 15.90
C GLY A 225 -5.22 -5.80 15.81
N GLU A 226 -6.14 -6.54 16.42
CA GLU A 226 -6.20 -8.00 16.35
C GLU A 226 -6.39 -8.46 14.89
N THR A 227 -7.25 -7.77 14.14
CA THR A 227 -7.48 -8.04 12.71
C THR A 227 -6.25 -7.78 11.85
N LEU A 228 -5.48 -6.73 12.13
CA LEU A 228 -4.22 -6.45 11.43
C LEU A 228 -3.20 -7.55 11.66
N VAL A 229 -3.05 -8.04 12.89
CA VAL A 229 -2.12 -9.12 13.22
C VAL A 229 -2.51 -10.41 12.50
N GLU A 230 -3.78 -10.82 12.60
CA GLU A 230 -4.27 -12.07 11.98
C GLU A 230 -4.20 -12.01 10.44
N SER A 231 -4.50 -10.85 9.85
CA SER A 231 -4.36 -10.60 8.42
C SER A 231 -2.91 -10.33 7.97
N LYS A 232 -1.93 -10.44 8.88
CA LYS A 232 -0.49 -10.21 8.63
C LYS A 232 -0.22 -8.84 8.00
N PHE A 233 -0.95 -7.81 8.45
CA PHE A 233 -0.86 -6.42 7.99
C PHE A 233 -1.10 -6.26 6.47
N SER A 234 -1.88 -7.16 5.88
CA SER A 234 -2.18 -7.15 4.43
C SER A 234 -3.03 -5.96 3.97
N ILE A 235 -3.63 -5.22 4.90
CA ILE A 235 -4.50 -4.06 4.64
C ILE A 235 -4.27 -2.95 5.68
N SER A 236 -4.77 -1.74 5.42
CA SER A 236 -4.64 -0.59 6.33
C SER A 236 -5.68 -0.61 7.45
N ASP A 237 -5.32 0.00 8.58
CA ASP A 237 -6.19 0.22 9.74
C ASP A 237 -7.41 1.10 9.41
N TRP A 238 -7.23 2.15 8.61
CA TRP A 238 -8.33 3.03 8.19
C TRP A 238 -9.39 2.27 7.38
N TYR A 239 -8.98 1.32 6.55
CA TYR A 239 -9.90 0.49 5.77
C TYR A 239 -10.71 -0.42 6.69
N LEU A 240 -10.05 -1.05 7.66
CA LEU A 240 -10.71 -1.87 8.67
C LEU A 240 -11.66 -1.04 9.54
N ASN A 241 -11.28 0.18 9.91
CA ASN A 241 -12.16 1.12 10.61
C ASN A 241 -13.41 1.45 9.79
N TRP A 242 -13.27 1.69 8.48
CA TRP A 242 -14.40 1.88 7.58
C TRP A 242 -15.31 0.65 7.53
N ARG A 243 -14.74 -0.55 7.39
CA ARG A 243 -15.52 -1.80 7.40
C ARG A 243 -16.25 -2.02 8.73
N LEU A 244 -15.61 -1.71 9.85
CA LEU A 244 -16.23 -1.83 11.18
C LEU A 244 -17.41 -0.86 11.34
N LYS A 245 -17.31 0.37 10.84
CA LYS A 245 -18.46 1.30 10.76
C LYS A 245 -19.58 0.74 9.88
N LYS A 246 -19.26 0.13 8.74
CA LYS A 246 -20.25 -0.51 7.86
C LYS A 246 -20.97 -1.67 8.54
N LEU A 247 -20.28 -2.47 9.34
CA LEU A 247 -20.90 -3.53 10.15
C LEU A 247 -21.90 -2.97 11.17
N SER A 248 -21.61 -1.80 11.77
CA SER A 248 -22.55 -1.10 12.65
C SER A 248 -23.78 -0.61 11.89
N GLU A 249 -23.60 0.04 10.73
CA GLU A 249 -24.71 0.45 9.85
C GLU A 249 -25.61 -0.73 9.45
N MET A 250 -25.01 -1.90 9.20
CA MET A 250 -25.71 -3.15 8.86
C MET A 250 -26.31 -3.87 10.08
N LYS A 251 -26.21 -3.31 11.29
CA LYS A 251 -26.66 -3.90 12.56
C LYS A 251 -26.08 -5.29 12.81
N LYS A 252 -24.83 -5.53 12.39
CA LYS A 252 -24.07 -6.76 12.67
C LYS A 252 -23.23 -6.66 13.94
N ILE A 253 -22.97 -5.44 14.39
CA ILE A 253 -22.36 -5.09 15.67
C ILE A 253 -23.12 -3.92 16.27
N GLU A 254 -23.02 -3.75 17.59
CA GLU A 254 -23.49 -2.56 18.29
C GLU A 254 -22.32 -1.63 18.61
N THR A 255 -22.57 -0.32 18.64
CA THR A 255 -21.53 0.70 18.87
C THR A 255 -21.95 1.73 19.91
N ILE A 256 -21.00 2.16 20.75
CA ILE A 256 -21.12 3.33 21.62
C ILE A 256 -19.97 4.31 21.36
N GLY A 257 -20.21 5.60 21.56
CA GLY A 257 -19.25 6.66 21.24
C GLY A 257 -19.43 7.23 19.84
N GLU A 258 -18.44 7.99 19.37
CA GLU A 258 -18.52 8.69 18.09
C GLU A 258 -17.82 7.90 16.97
N LEU A 259 -18.54 7.60 15.88
CA LEU A 259 -18.00 6.85 14.73
C LEU A 259 -17.05 7.70 13.85
N LYS A 260 -16.00 8.26 14.45
CA LYS A 260 -14.91 9.02 13.83
C LYS A 260 -13.66 8.15 13.63
N ASP A 261 -12.67 8.22 14.51
CA ASP A 261 -11.49 7.37 14.47
C ASP A 261 -11.70 6.12 15.34
N MET A 262 -10.87 5.10 15.13
CA MET A 262 -10.90 3.85 15.93
C MET A 262 -10.63 4.05 17.44
N ARG A 263 -10.28 5.27 17.87
CA ARG A 263 -10.11 5.61 19.29
C ARG A 263 -11.41 6.12 19.94
N ASP A 264 -12.37 6.54 19.13
CA ASP A 264 -13.52 7.35 19.55
C ASP A 264 -14.78 6.54 19.86
N TYR A 265 -14.76 5.23 19.58
CA TYR A 265 -15.91 4.34 19.79
C TYR A 265 -15.52 2.93 20.20
N GLU A 266 -16.50 2.25 20.80
CA GLU A 266 -16.42 0.86 21.22
C GLU A 266 -17.46 0.03 20.46
N VAL A 267 -17.19 -1.27 20.32
CA VAL A 267 -18.00 -2.24 19.59
C VAL A 267 -18.29 -3.45 20.44
N LYS A 268 -19.42 -4.11 20.22
CA LYS A 268 -19.71 -5.48 20.67
C LYS A 268 -20.47 -6.24 19.59
N ILE A 269 -20.41 -7.57 19.59
CA ILE A 269 -21.16 -8.40 18.65
C ILE A 269 -22.67 -8.24 18.90
N THR A 270 -23.45 -8.17 17.83
CA THR A 270 -24.91 -8.17 17.96
C THR A 270 -25.39 -9.58 18.31
N THR A 271 -26.15 -9.70 19.40
CA THR A 271 -26.70 -10.97 19.89
C THR A 271 -28.17 -11.18 19.52
N TYR A 272 -28.75 -10.39 18.62
CA TYR A 272 -30.11 -10.66 18.16
C TYR A 272 -30.15 -12.03 17.47
N ASN A 273 -30.80 -12.98 18.14
CA ASN A 273 -31.25 -14.23 17.57
C ASN A 273 -31.92 -13.92 16.23
N THR A 274 -31.37 -14.45 15.14
CA THR A 274 -32.15 -14.69 13.93
C THR A 274 -33.32 -15.58 14.34
N VAL A 275 -34.48 -14.97 14.56
CA VAL A 275 -35.77 -15.65 14.46
C VAL A 275 -36.07 -15.84 12.97
#